data_AF-A0A4R6LNU9-F1
#
_entry.id   AF-A0A4R6LNU9-F1
#
_cell.length_a   1.000
_cell.length_b   1.000
_cell.length_c   1.000
_cell.angle_alpha   90.00
_cell.angle_beta   90.00
_cell.angle_gamma   90.00
#
_symmetry.space_group_name_H-M   'P 1'
#
loop_
_entity.id
_entity.type
_entity.pdbx_description
1 polymer ?
#
loop_
_entity_poly.entity_id
_entity_poly.type
_entity_poly.pdbx_seq_one_letter_code
_entity_poly.pdbx_strand_id
1 'polypeptide(L)'
;MSPKIYSDIFEAIRHFESNSPLLNLKSKRLGYIRRKLSFNLMQMPNGKMSALPKNMFFTFYRGENDNYDSRYPCKPSIFRGNPTRKDVMINRLKIIDFSLILKTHPKVIFAENDGMDIHYDALAQHYELKTDLLDLSSDIAVAAFFATHIYNSEESRFTPRTEGVGCIRSYMGQELIANDLNNMKLIGLQPFKRPGVQCAFGIKLDYNEDFSNMSNKVLFKQKLKYNKMINSLFCHDDFNKLIPPEDDVSEIAKNIKKSKIVSKEAVSIYCDKNEINKEDLISDLSENGYSMVDSPIYKLSRQRRRAIKRRMKKDGPYGDAEIRFRACCYPE
;
A
#
# COMPACT_ATOMS: atom_id res chain seq x y z
N MET A 1 -21.30 -22.34 -7.31
CA MET A 1 -22.34 -21.32 -7.56
C MET A 1 -21.68 -20.13 -8.26
N SER A 2 -22.26 -19.62 -9.35
CA SER A 2 -21.74 -18.40 -9.99
C SER A 2 -21.82 -17.23 -9.00
N PRO A 3 -20.75 -16.41 -8.86
CA PRO A 3 -20.75 -15.32 -7.89
C PRO A 3 -21.88 -14.34 -8.20
N LYS A 4 -22.62 -13.92 -7.18
CA LYS A 4 -23.68 -12.93 -7.30
C LYS A 4 -23.08 -11.63 -7.86
N ILE A 5 -23.64 -11.15 -8.96
CA ILE A 5 -23.25 -9.88 -9.58
C ILE A 5 -24.27 -8.81 -9.19
N TYR A 6 -23.84 -7.85 -8.38
CA TYR A 6 -24.63 -6.71 -7.96
C TYR A 6 -24.84 -5.71 -9.11
N SER A 7 -25.91 -4.93 -9.04
CA SER A 7 -26.31 -4.00 -10.10
C SER A 7 -25.39 -2.78 -10.24
N ASP A 8 -24.63 -2.45 -9.19
CA ASP A 8 -23.63 -1.38 -9.15
C ASP A 8 -22.76 -1.46 -7.88
N ILE A 9 -21.73 -0.61 -7.83
CA ILE A 9 -20.79 -0.48 -6.70
C ILE A 9 -21.49 -0.23 -5.35
N PHE A 10 -22.59 0.51 -5.32
CA PHE A 10 -23.26 0.83 -4.05
C PHE A 10 -24.03 -0.36 -3.49
N GLU A 11 -24.59 -1.23 -4.34
CA GLU A 11 -25.19 -2.48 -3.85
C GLU A 11 -24.11 -3.47 -3.37
N ALA A 12 -22.91 -3.45 -3.97
CA ALA A 12 -21.76 -4.18 -3.44
C ALA A 12 -21.28 -3.61 -2.08
N ILE A 13 -21.21 -2.29 -1.93
CA ILE A 13 -20.91 -1.65 -0.63
C ILE A 13 -21.97 -2.03 0.40
N ARG A 14 -23.27 -1.97 0.05
CA ARG A 14 -24.38 -2.31 0.95
C ARG A 14 -24.29 -3.76 1.45
N HIS A 15 -23.74 -4.68 0.66
CA HIS A 15 -23.55 -6.05 1.08
C HIS A 15 -22.58 -6.18 2.27
N PHE A 16 -21.49 -5.41 2.27
CA PHE A 16 -20.51 -5.44 3.36
C PHE A 16 -20.85 -4.46 4.49
N GLU A 17 -21.34 -3.27 4.14
CA GLU A 17 -21.65 -2.19 5.07
C GLU A 17 -23.05 -1.63 4.77
N SER A 18 -24.09 -2.33 5.24
CA SER A 18 -25.50 -2.01 4.95
C SER A 18 -25.94 -0.61 5.43
N ASN A 19 -25.25 -0.08 6.45
CA ASN A 19 -25.48 1.25 7.02
C ASN A 19 -24.37 2.25 6.67
N SER A 20 -23.53 1.96 5.67
CA SER A 20 -22.42 2.85 5.30
C SER A 20 -22.92 4.23 4.89
N PRO A 21 -22.37 5.34 5.45
CA PRO A 21 -22.68 6.68 5.00
C PRO A 21 -22.40 6.90 3.50
N LEU A 22 -21.55 6.07 2.88
CA LEU A 22 -21.28 6.09 1.45
C LEU A 22 -22.53 5.82 0.59
N LEU A 23 -23.49 5.06 1.11
CA LEU A 23 -24.75 4.77 0.41
C LEU A 23 -25.59 6.05 0.20
N ASN A 24 -25.35 7.10 0.99
CA ASN A 24 -26.02 8.38 0.84
C ASN A 24 -25.60 9.14 -0.42
N LEU A 25 -24.45 8.82 -1.01
CA LEU A 25 -24.05 9.35 -2.31
C LEU A 25 -25.11 9.00 -3.36
N LYS A 26 -25.55 7.74 -3.42
CA LYS A 26 -26.54 7.26 -4.40
C LYS A 26 -27.93 7.87 -4.17
N SER A 27 -28.36 8.02 -2.92
CA SER A 27 -29.70 8.49 -2.56
C SER A 27 -29.84 10.01 -2.48
N LYS A 28 -28.74 10.76 -2.60
CA LYS A 28 -28.66 12.23 -2.43
C LYS A 28 -29.23 12.74 -1.09
N ARG A 29 -29.27 11.88 -0.06
CA ARG A 29 -29.98 12.16 1.22
C ARG A 29 -29.19 13.02 2.22
N LEU A 30 -27.94 13.41 1.97
CA LEU A 30 -27.13 14.20 2.91
C LEU A 30 -26.13 15.15 2.20
N GLY A 31 -25.75 16.23 2.88
CA GLY A 31 -24.74 17.20 2.46
C GLY A 31 -23.33 16.62 2.26
N TYR A 32 -22.34 17.50 2.02
CA TYR A 32 -20.99 17.12 1.61
C TYR A 32 -20.31 16.11 2.56
N ILE A 33 -20.08 14.86 2.11
CA ILE A 33 -19.23 13.89 2.82
C ILE A 33 -17.81 14.46 2.86
N ARG A 34 -17.35 14.86 4.05
CA ARG A 34 -15.97 15.32 4.25
C ARG A 34 -15.14 14.19 4.86
N ARG A 35 -14.25 13.63 4.05
CA ARG A 35 -13.25 12.65 4.51
C ARG A 35 -12.08 13.40 5.14
N LYS A 36 -11.72 13.04 6.38
CA LYS A 36 -10.58 13.60 7.12
C LYS A 36 -9.59 12.49 7.44
N LEU A 37 -8.32 12.77 7.24
CA LEU A 37 -7.25 11.83 7.52
C LEU A 37 -6.96 11.83 9.04
N SER A 38 -7.36 10.78 9.75
CA SER A 38 -7.17 10.67 11.20
C SER A 38 -6.69 9.29 11.63
N PHE A 39 -5.69 9.26 12.50
CA PHE A 39 -5.06 8.06 13.01
C PHE A 39 -5.02 8.05 14.53
N ASN A 40 -5.04 6.85 15.12
CA ASN A 40 -4.72 6.62 16.52
C ASN A 40 -3.30 6.04 16.61
N LEU A 41 -2.50 6.56 17.54
CA LEU A 41 -1.24 5.94 17.92
C LEU A 41 -1.49 4.72 18.79
N MET A 42 -0.82 3.62 18.49
CA MET A 42 -0.89 2.36 19.21
C MET A 42 0.50 1.75 19.36
N GLN A 43 0.80 1.21 20.54
CA GLN A 43 2.05 0.48 20.75
C GLN A 43 1.97 -0.91 20.13
N MET A 44 2.96 -1.23 19.32
CA MET A 44 3.11 -2.53 18.69
C MET A 44 3.92 -3.47 19.60
N PRO A 45 3.82 -4.80 19.41
CA PRO A 45 4.55 -5.77 20.22
C PRO A 45 6.08 -5.59 20.22
N ASN A 46 6.63 -4.96 19.18
CA ASN A 46 8.06 -4.63 19.08
C ASN A 46 8.46 -3.37 19.89
N GLY A 47 7.55 -2.80 20.68
CA GLY A 47 7.77 -1.61 21.51
C GLY A 47 7.63 -0.27 20.78
N LYS A 48 7.54 -0.27 19.44
CA LYS A 48 7.39 0.94 18.62
C LYS A 48 5.93 1.39 18.48
N MET A 49 5.74 2.61 17.99
CA MET A 49 4.44 3.22 17.75
C MET A 49 3.98 3.02 16.30
N SER A 50 2.70 2.71 16.09
CA SER A 50 2.06 2.73 14.77
C SER A 50 0.87 3.68 14.77
N ALA A 51 0.72 4.46 13.70
CA ALA A 51 -0.40 5.37 13.51
C ALA A 51 -1.46 4.70 12.60
N LEU A 52 -2.48 4.10 13.22
CA LEU A 52 -3.47 3.28 12.52
C LEU A 52 -4.80 4.02 12.31
N PRO A 53 -5.54 3.76 11.22
CA PRO A 53 -6.83 4.42 10.97
C PRO A 53 -7.80 4.27 12.15
N LYS A 54 -8.57 5.32 12.44
CA LYS A 54 -9.42 5.39 13.65
C LYS A 54 -10.46 4.26 13.76
N ASN A 55 -11.05 3.87 12.63
CA ASN A 55 -12.09 2.85 12.58
C ASN A 55 -11.48 1.55 12.09
N MET A 56 -10.80 0.82 12.97
CA MET A 56 -10.32 -0.52 12.66
C MET A 56 -11.41 -1.54 12.96
N PHE A 57 -12.36 -1.69 12.05
CA PHE A 57 -13.11 -2.95 11.98
C PHE A 57 -12.12 -4.03 11.52
N PHE A 58 -12.20 -5.25 12.06
CA PHE A 58 -11.34 -6.37 11.63
C PHE A 58 -11.71 -6.91 10.24
N THR A 59 -12.26 -6.06 9.37
CA THR A 59 -12.59 -6.36 7.98
C THR A 59 -11.76 -5.46 7.08
N PHE A 60 -10.97 -6.09 6.22
CA PHE A 60 -10.12 -5.44 5.24
C PHE A 60 -10.65 -5.70 3.85
N TYR A 61 -10.54 -4.72 2.97
CA TYR A 61 -11.12 -4.73 1.66
C TYR A 61 -10.06 -4.63 0.57
N ARG A 62 -10.31 -5.28 -0.56
CA ARG A 62 -9.51 -5.12 -1.78
C ARG A 62 -10.43 -4.79 -2.94
N GLY A 63 -10.10 -3.72 -3.66
CA GLY A 63 -10.79 -3.33 -4.88
C GLY A 63 -10.09 -3.85 -6.12
N GLU A 64 -10.85 -4.47 -7.02
CA GLU A 64 -10.34 -4.95 -8.31
C GLU A 64 -11.31 -4.53 -9.41
N ASN A 65 -10.79 -3.95 -10.49
CA ASN A 65 -11.60 -3.37 -11.57
C ASN A 65 -12.07 -4.37 -12.64
N ASP A 66 -11.93 -5.66 -12.34
CA ASP A 66 -12.36 -6.81 -13.13
C ASP A 66 -12.46 -8.07 -12.24
N ASN A 67 -13.04 -9.15 -12.76
CA ASN A 67 -13.03 -10.48 -12.15
C ASN A 67 -11.78 -11.26 -12.59
N TYR A 68 -10.64 -10.97 -11.97
CA TYR A 68 -9.36 -11.55 -12.36
C TYR A 68 -9.25 -13.07 -12.12
N ASP A 69 -9.95 -13.64 -11.14
CA ASP A 69 -9.86 -15.07 -10.78
C ASP A 69 -10.24 -16.02 -11.91
N SER A 70 -10.98 -15.52 -12.91
CA SER A 70 -11.28 -16.28 -14.13
C SER A 70 -10.05 -16.54 -15.00
N ARG A 71 -8.96 -15.79 -14.79
CA ARG A 71 -7.76 -15.77 -15.64
C ARG A 71 -6.46 -15.93 -14.84
N TYR A 72 -6.42 -15.45 -13.60
CA TYR A 72 -5.19 -15.34 -12.82
C TYR A 72 -5.44 -15.62 -11.34
N PRO A 73 -4.49 -16.26 -10.63
CA PRO A 73 -4.56 -16.40 -9.18
C PRO A 73 -4.37 -15.04 -8.49
N CYS A 74 -4.98 -14.85 -7.32
CA CYS A 74 -4.88 -13.60 -6.56
C CYS A 74 -3.61 -13.60 -5.70
N LYS A 75 -2.47 -13.34 -6.34
CA LYS A 75 -1.14 -13.36 -5.71
C LYS A 75 -0.53 -11.96 -5.53
N PRO A 76 0.43 -11.79 -4.60
CA PRO A 76 1.29 -10.61 -4.52
C PRO A 76 2.06 -10.35 -5.82
N SER A 77 2.47 -9.10 -6.03
CA SER A 77 3.10 -8.66 -7.29
C SER A 77 4.42 -9.37 -7.59
N ILE A 78 5.14 -9.86 -6.58
CA ILE A 78 6.39 -10.62 -6.76
C ILE A 78 6.18 -12.03 -7.31
N PHE A 79 4.96 -12.59 -7.24
CA PHE A 79 4.63 -13.95 -7.70
C PHE A 79 3.72 -13.99 -8.93
N ARG A 80 3.34 -12.82 -9.48
CA ARG A 80 2.51 -12.73 -10.69
C ARG A 80 3.32 -13.00 -11.95
N GLY A 81 2.73 -13.73 -12.90
CA GLY A 81 3.31 -13.99 -14.22
C GLY A 81 4.38 -15.09 -14.23
N ASN A 82 4.27 -16.08 -13.34
CA ASN A 82 5.18 -17.23 -13.22
C ASN A 82 6.67 -16.83 -13.16
N PRO A 83 7.07 -15.99 -12.19
CA PRO A 83 8.44 -15.55 -12.05
C PRO A 83 9.36 -16.71 -11.66
N THR A 84 10.60 -16.66 -12.13
CA THR A 84 11.64 -17.60 -11.70
C THR A 84 12.09 -17.30 -10.27
N ARG A 85 12.80 -18.25 -9.63
CA ARG A 85 13.44 -17.99 -8.33
C ARG A 85 14.41 -16.80 -8.40
N LYS A 86 15.11 -16.64 -9.52
CA LYS A 86 16.03 -15.52 -9.79
C LYS A 86 15.28 -14.19 -9.87
N ASP A 87 14.11 -14.15 -10.51
CA ASP A 87 13.27 -12.94 -10.55
C ASP A 87 12.81 -12.52 -9.13
N VAL A 88 12.36 -13.48 -8.33
CA VAL A 88 11.93 -13.22 -6.94
C VAL A 88 13.10 -12.68 -6.11
N MET A 89 14.26 -13.32 -6.20
CA MET A 89 15.50 -12.91 -5.54
C MET A 89 15.90 -11.46 -5.93
N ILE A 90 15.91 -11.13 -7.22
CA ILE A 90 16.22 -9.78 -7.71
C ILE A 90 15.25 -8.74 -7.15
N ASN A 91 13.94 -9.05 -7.12
CA ASN A 91 12.96 -8.12 -6.56
C ASN A 91 13.16 -7.95 -5.05
N ARG A 92 13.54 -9.00 -4.30
CA ARG A 92 13.89 -8.88 -2.88
C ARG A 92 15.12 -8.01 -2.65
N LEU A 93 16.16 -8.15 -3.47
CA LEU A 93 17.34 -7.26 -3.42
C LEU A 93 16.95 -5.79 -3.66
N LYS A 94 16.07 -5.53 -4.63
CA LYS A 94 15.54 -4.17 -4.90
C LYS A 94 14.77 -3.59 -3.71
N ILE A 95 14.02 -4.40 -2.97
CA ILE A 95 13.35 -3.96 -1.74
C ILE A 95 14.37 -3.61 -0.65
N ILE A 96 15.43 -4.39 -0.51
CA ILE A 96 16.50 -4.12 0.46
C ILE A 96 17.21 -2.80 0.10
N ASP A 97 17.57 -2.59 -1.17
CA ASP A 97 18.17 -1.34 -1.63
C ASP A 97 17.25 -0.14 -1.37
N PHE A 98 15.97 -0.28 -1.66
CA PHE A 98 14.97 0.75 -1.37
C PHE A 98 14.93 1.09 0.12
N SER A 99 14.98 0.06 0.98
CA SER A 99 15.01 0.22 2.44
C SER A 99 16.26 0.96 2.92
N LEU A 100 17.44 0.59 2.40
CA LEU A 100 18.72 1.25 2.71
C LEU A 100 18.70 2.72 2.33
N ILE A 101 18.16 3.07 1.16
CA ILE A 101 18.04 4.46 0.73
C ILE A 101 17.06 5.22 1.64
N LEU A 102 15.91 4.62 1.95
CA LEU A 102 14.90 5.24 2.80
C LEU A 102 15.39 5.50 4.23
N LYS A 103 16.22 4.64 4.82
CA LYS A 103 16.86 4.89 6.13
C LYS A 103 17.64 6.20 6.20
N THR A 104 18.11 6.72 5.06
CA THR A 104 18.83 8.01 5.00
C THR A 104 17.90 9.22 4.75
N HIS A 105 16.61 8.96 4.49
CA HIS A 105 15.62 9.96 4.14
C HIS A 105 15.21 10.80 5.36
N PRO A 106 15.17 12.14 5.29
CA PRO A 106 14.87 12.98 6.46
C PRO A 106 13.56 12.65 7.19
N LYS A 107 12.48 12.34 6.44
CA LYS A 107 11.20 11.92 7.02
C LYS A 107 11.28 10.59 7.79
N VAL A 108 12.07 9.63 7.29
CA VAL A 108 12.22 8.31 7.92
C VAL A 108 13.07 8.44 9.19
N ILE A 109 14.20 9.14 9.11
CA ILE A 109 15.05 9.44 10.27
C ILE A 109 14.23 10.12 11.39
N PHE A 110 13.38 11.10 11.04
CA PHE A 110 12.50 11.74 12.00
C PHE A 110 11.55 10.73 12.65
N ALA A 111 10.86 9.93 11.85
CA ALA A 111 9.87 8.98 12.36
C ALA A 111 10.52 7.88 13.24
N GLU A 112 11.70 7.37 12.85
CA GLU A 112 12.44 6.41 13.68
C GLU A 112 12.88 7.02 15.01
N ASN A 113 13.34 8.29 15.01
CA ASN A 113 13.68 9.02 16.24
C ASN A 113 12.45 9.31 17.12
N ASP A 114 11.26 9.38 16.52
CA ASP A 114 9.96 9.56 17.19
C ASP A 114 9.38 8.21 17.67
N GLY A 115 10.17 7.12 17.59
CA GLY A 115 9.77 5.79 18.05
C GLY A 115 8.75 5.08 17.14
N MET A 116 8.54 5.56 15.92
CA MET A 116 7.57 4.97 14.98
C MET A 116 8.09 3.69 14.34
N ASP A 117 7.17 2.75 14.09
CA ASP A 117 7.44 1.54 13.34
C ASP A 117 7.36 1.79 11.83
N ILE A 118 8.41 1.37 11.12
CA ILE A 118 8.58 1.66 9.70
C ILE A 118 8.50 0.35 8.93
N HIS A 119 7.46 0.20 8.12
CA HIS A 119 7.26 -0.97 7.28
C HIS A 119 7.86 -0.74 5.89
N TYR A 120 9.16 -0.99 5.75
CA TYR A 120 9.88 -0.77 4.50
C TYR A 120 9.32 -1.59 3.32
N ASP A 121 8.93 -2.85 3.53
CA ASP A 121 8.32 -3.68 2.48
C ASP A 121 6.95 -3.15 2.03
N ALA A 122 6.16 -2.63 2.98
CA ALA A 122 4.88 -2.00 2.69
C ALA A 122 5.07 -0.69 1.91
N LEU A 123 6.05 0.13 2.31
CA LEU A 123 6.43 1.32 1.55
C LEU A 123 6.85 0.92 0.12
N ALA A 124 7.70 -0.09 -0.04
CA ALA A 124 8.11 -0.60 -1.34
C ALA A 124 6.90 -0.99 -2.21
N GLN A 125 5.92 -1.68 -1.63
CA GLN A 125 4.67 -2.05 -2.31
C GLN A 125 3.87 -0.83 -2.80
N HIS A 126 3.61 0.16 -1.92
CA HIS A 126 2.86 1.37 -2.30
C HIS A 126 3.60 2.29 -3.28
N TYR A 127 4.91 2.10 -3.44
CA TYR A 127 5.72 2.74 -4.48
C TYR A 127 6.07 1.78 -5.63
N GLU A 128 5.23 0.76 -5.84
CA GLU A 128 5.19 -0.12 -7.02
C GLU A 128 6.41 -1.03 -7.23
N LEU A 129 7.21 -1.29 -6.20
CA LEU A 129 8.14 -2.40 -6.20
C LEU A 129 7.36 -3.71 -6.02
N LYS A 130 7.86 -4.78 -6.63
CA LYS A 130 7.23 -6.10 -6.53
C LYS A 130 7.54 -6.70 -5.16
N THR A 131 6.52 -6.94 -4.34
CA THR A 131 6.66 -7.50 -2.99
C THR A 131 5.78 -8.74 -2.81
N ASP A 132 6.02 -9.48 -1.73
CA ASP A 132 5.21 -10.61 -1.25
C ASP A 132 3.99 -10.17 -0.43
N LEU A 133 3.74 -8.86 -0.36
CA LEU A 133 2.54 -8.30 0.24
C LEU A 133 1.43 -8.18 -0.81
N LEU A 134 0.20 -8.45 -0.40
CA LEU A 134 -1.01 -8.06 -1.11
C LEU A 134 -1.67 -6.87 -0.38
N ASP A 135 -1.96 -5.82 -1.14
CA ASP A 135 -2.48 -4.54 -0.63
C ASP A 135 -3.98 -4.64 -0.32
N LEU A 136 -4.35 -4.25 0.89
CA LEU A 136 -5.70 -4.21 1.44
C LEU A 136 -5.94 -2.83 2.08
N SER A 137 -7.21 -2.47 2.26
CA SER A 137 -7.60 -1.24 2.93
C SER A 137 -8.63 -1.51 4.02
N SER A 138 -8.53 -0.85 5.17
CA SER A 138 -9.61 -0.87 6.17
C SER A 138 -10.77 0.06 5.81
N ASP A 139 -10.75 0.72 4.65
CA ASP A 139 -11.78 1.64 4.20
C ASP A 139 -12.39 1.18 2.88
N ILE A 140 -13.66 0.77 2.93
CA ILE A 140 -14.37 0.28 1.75
C ILE A 140 -14.46 1.33 0.63
N ALA A 141 -14.39 2.63 0.93
CA ALA A 141 -14.37 3.66 -0.11
C ALA A 141 -13.08 3.61 -0.93
N VAL A 142 -11.95 3.31 -0.30
CA VAL A 142 -10.66 3.14 -0.99
C VAL A 142 -10.70 1.91 -1.88
N ALA A 143 -11.20 0.78 -1.36
CA ALA A 143 -11.43 -0.41 -2.17
C ALA A 143 -12.41 -0.14 -3.33
N ALA A 144 -13.52 0.56 -3.08
CA ALA A 144 -14.47 0.94 -4.11
C ALA A 144 -13.81 1.81 -5.20
N PHE A 145 -12.90 2.72 -4.85
CA PHE A 145 -12.14 3.49 -5.82
C PHE A 145 -11.34 2.58 -6.75
N PHE A 146 -10.47 1.71 -6.21
CA PHE A 146 -9.69 0.79 -7.04
C PHE A 146 -10.54 -0.22 -7.82
N ALA A 147 -11.70 -0.61 -7.29
CA ALA A 147 -12.64 -1.48 -8.00
C ALA A 147 -13.37 -0.78 -9.16
N THR A 148 -13.45 0.55 -9.17
CA THR A 148 -14.22 1.32 -10.15
C THR A 148 -13.35 2.12 -11.12
N HIS A 149 -12.03 2.08 -10.97
CA HIS A 149 -11.09 2.88 -11.77
C HIS A 149 -10.06 1.98 -12.48
N ILE A 150 -9.50 2.50 -13.57
CA ILE A 150 -8.33 1.94 -14.24
C ILE A 150 -7.23 2.99 -14.26
N TYR A 151 -5.98 2.56 -14.11
CA TYR A 151 -4.83 3.44 -14.25
C TYR A 151 -4.50 3.63 -15.72
N ASN A 152 -4.48 4.89 -16.17
CA ASN A 152 -3.97 5.29 -17.47
C ASN A 152 -2.49 5.67 -17.31
N SER A 153 -1.58 4.90 -17.90
CA SER A 153 -0.14 5.14 -17.83
C SER A 153 0.32 6.34 -18.64
N GLU A 154 -0.38 6.71 -19.72
CA GLU A 154 -0.03 7.86 -20.56
C GLU A 154 -0.32 9.17 -19.82
N GLU A 155 -1.49 9.24 -19.21
CA GLU A 155 -1.93 10.42 -18.43
C GLU A 155 -1.48 10.35 -16.96
N SER A 156 -0.82 9.26 -16.55
CA SER A 156 -0.37 9.00 -15.18
C SER A 156 -1.47 9.17 -14.10
N ARG A 157 -2.72 8.82 -14.43
CA ARG A 157 -3.89 9.05 -13.55
C ARG A 157 -4.89 7.89 -13.58
N PHE A 158 -5.74 7.83 -12.57
CA PHE A 158 -6.86 6.89 -12.54
C PHE A 158 -8.09 7.51 -13.20
N THR A 159 -8.76 6.72 -14.04
CA THR A 159 -10.00 7.11 -14.72
C THR A 159 -11.14 6.14 -14.38
N PRO A 160 -12.36 6.63 -14.11
CA PRO A 160 -13.51 5.75 -13.85
C PRO A 160 -13.81 4.80 -15.01
N ARG A 161 -14.00 3.52 -14.72
CA ARG A 161 -14.46 2.52 -15.68
C ARG A 161 -15.88 2.83 -16.15
N THR A 162 -16.15 2.59 -17.42
CA THR A 162 -17.44 2.85 -18.06
C THR A 162 -18.35 1.64 -18.02
N GLU A 163 -17.79 0.45 -18.21
CA GLU A 163 -18.49 -0.83 -18.38
C GLU A 163 -17.66 -2.02 -17.88
N GLY A 164 -18.24 -3.22 -17.97
CA GLY A 164 -17.66 -4.46 -17.46
C GLY A 164 -18.08 -4.77 -16.03
N VAL A 165 -17.27 -5.57 -15.35
CA VAL A 165 -17.47 -5.93 -13.94
C VAL A 165 -16.37 -5.34 -13.07
N GLY A 166 -16.70 -5.02 -11.83
CA GLY A 166 -15.75 -4.77 -10.75
C GLY A 166 -15.93 -5.79 -9.64
N CYS A 167 -14.97 -5.83 -8.74
CA CYS A 167 -14.86 -6.80 -7.66
C CYS A 167 -14.47 -6.06 -6.37
N ILE A 168 -15.17 -6.37 -5.28
CA ILE A 168 -14.69 -6.06 -3.93
C ILE A 168 -14.49 -7.40 -3.22
N ARG A 169 -13.29 -7.56 -2.66
CA ARG A 169 -13.03 -8.63 -1.70
C ARG A 169 -13.10 -8.11 -0.28
N SER A 170 -13.50 -8.96 0.64
CA SER A 170 -13.31 -8.74 2.06
C SER A 170 -12.53 -9.90 2.69
N TYR A 171 -11.67 -9.54 3.63
CA TYR A 171 -10.94 -10.46 4.48
C TYR A 171 -11.26 -10.07 5.92
N MET A 172 -11.95 -10.95 6.64
CA MET A 172 -12.24 -10.73 8.05
C MET A 172 -11.18 -11.48 8.86
N GLY A 173 -10.34 -10.74 9.56
CA GLY A 173 -9.26 -11.33 10.35
C GLY A 173 -9.75 -11.95 11.65
N GLN A 174 -10.78 -12.81 11.64
CA GLN A 174 -11.22 -13.53 12.85
C GLN A 174 -10.07 -14.35 13.47
N GLU A 175 -9.05 -14.70 12.68
CA GLU A 175 -7.83 -15.40 13.12
C GLU A 175 -6.73 -14.49 13.70
N LEU A 176 -6.90 -13.15 13.64
CA LEU A 176 -5.97 -12.18 14.25
C LEU A 176 -5.85 -12.32 15.77
N ILE A 177 -6.83 -12.97 16.40
CA ILE A 177 -6.94 -13.08 17.85
C ILE A 177 -6.15 -14.28 18.40
N ALA A 178 -5.77 -15.25 17.55
CA ALA A 178 -5.16 -16.50 18.02
C ALA A 178 -3.71 -16.72 17.57
N ASN A 179 -3.33 -16.57 16.29
CA ASN A 179 -1.99 -16.99 15.82
C ASN A 179 -1.41 -16.25 14.58
N ASP A 180 -2.16 -15.35 13.92
CA ASP A 180 -1.84 -14.95 12.53
C ASP A 180 -1.34 -13.49 12.33
N LEU A 181 -0.96 -12.82 13.42
CA LEU A 181 -0.34 -11.48 13.36
C LEU A 181 1.00 -11.45 12.60
N ASN A 182 1.59 -12.62 12.32
CA ASN A 182 2.87 -12.69 11.59
C ASN A 182 2.73 -12.29 10.12
N ASN A 183 1.61 -12.67 9.48
CA ASN A 183 1.39 -12.47 8.05
C ASN A 183 0.66 -11.15 7.74
N MET A 184 -0.17 -10.65 8.66
CA MET A 184 -0.82 -9.34 8.48
C MET A 184 0.10 -8.18 8.92
N LYS A 185 0.17 -7.13 8.10
CA LYS A 185 0.93 -5.90 8.37
C LYS A 185 -0.03 -4.73 8.60
N LEU A 186 0.00 -4.17 9.80
CA LEU A 186 -0.77 -2.97 10.15
C LEU A 186 0.02 -1.73 9.67
N ILE A 187 -0.18 -1.32 8.42
CA ILE A 187 0.69 -0.31 7.78
C ILE A 187 0.31 1.11 8.24
N GLY A 188 -0.97 1.49 8.07
CA GLY A 188 -1.47 2.80 8.48
C GLY A 188 -0.68 3.99 7.91
N LEU A 189 -0.57 5.06 8.70
CA LEU A 189 0.28 6.21 8.37
C LEU A 189 1.75 5.84 8.60
N GLN A 190 2.51 5.95 7.53
CA GLN A 190 3.96 5.82 7.50
C GLN A 190 4.59 7.23 7.34
N PRO A 191 5.93 7.39 7.28
CA PRO A 191 6.56 8.70 7.08
C PRO A 191 6.10 9.43 5.80
N PHE A 192 5.47 8.71 4.88
CA PHE A 192 4.90 9.23 3.66
C PHE A 192 3.38 9.00 3.67
N LYS A 193 2.63 9.96 3.12
CA LYS A 193 1.16 9.96 3.23
C LYS A 193 0.46 8.81 2.50
N ARG A 194 1.07 8.27 1.43
CA ARG A 194 0.42 7.34 0.48
C ARG A 194 -0.24 6.12 1.15
N PRO A 195 0.43 5.35 2.04
CA PRO A 195 -0.24 4.25 2.75
C PRO A 195 -1.34 4.74 3.70
N GLY A 196 -1.12 5.89 4.35
CA GLY A 196 -2.08 6.47 5.29
C GLY A 196 -3.39 6.89 4.62
N VAL A 197 -3.33 7.59 3.48
CA VAL A 197 -4.54 8.02 2.73
C VAL A 197 -5.30 6.86 2.10
N GLN A 198 -4.62 5.73 1.89
CA GLN A 198 -5.21 4.48 1.42
C GLN A 198 -5.73 3.60 2.57
N CYS A 199 -5.61 4.05 3.84
CA CYS A 199 -5.96 3.26 5.02
C CYS A 199 -5.35 1.85 4.95
N ALA A 200 -4.07 1.78 4.58
CA ALA A 200 -3.45 0.55 4.09
C ALA A 200 -3.18 -0.50 5.17
N PHE A 201 -3.37 -1.75 4.75
CA PHE A 201 -2.99 -2.98 5.44
C PHE A 201 -2.38 -3.93 4.41
N GLY A 202 -1.47 -4.79 4.84
CA GLY A 202 -0.85 -5.80 3.98
C GLY A 202 -1.14 -7.19 4.49
N ILE A 203 -1.35 -8.15 3.60
CA ILE A 203 -1.22 -9.57 3.91
C ILE A 203 -0.02 -10.12 3.16
N LYS A 204 0.93 -10.69 3.90
CA LYS A 204 2.05 -11.42 3.33
C LYS A 204 1.56 -12.79 2.91
N LEU A 205 1.86 -13.18 1.68
CA LEU A 205 1.54 -14.50 1.14
C LEU A 205 2.80 -15.14 0.59
N ASP A 206 2.91 -16.44 0.71
CA ASP A 206 3.94 -17.27 0.11
C ASP A 206 3.62 -17.63 -1.34
N TYR A 207 4.60 -18.18 -2.05
CA TYR A 207 4.49 -18.50 -3.48
C TYR A 207 3.30 -19.41 -3.82
N ASN A 208 2.96 -20.35 -2.93
CA ASN A 208 1.89 -21.32 -3.14
C ASN A 208 0.50 -20.82 -2.70
N GLU A 209 0.42 -19.69 -2.00
CA GLU A 209 -0.84 -19.18 -1.48
C GLU A 209 -1.60 -18.36 -2.53
N ASP A 210 -2.92 -18.42 -2.48
CA ASP A 210 -3.84 -17.63 -3.30
C ASP A 210 -4.86 -16.96 -2.39
N PHE A 211 -4.86 -15.62 -2.42
CA PHE A 211 -5.77 -14.83 -1.59
C PHE A 211 -7.25 -15.11 -1.88
N SER A 212 -7.58 -15.63 -3.07
CA SER A 212 -8.95 -16.00 -3.43
C SER A 212 -9.52 -17.09 -2.54
N ASN A 213 -8.67 -17.94 -1.95
CA ASN A 213 -9.09 -19.05 -1.10
C ASN A 213 -9.38 -18.62 0.35
N MET A 214 -8.96 -17.41 0.74
CA MET A 214 -9.10 -16.87 2.09
C MET A 214 -9.94 -15.59 2.13
N SER A 215 -10.45 -15.12 1.00
CA SER A 215 -11.24 -13.89 0.90
C SER A 215 -12.66 -14.15 0.42
N ASN A 216 -13.61 -13.39 0.97
CA ASN A 216 -14.94 -13.30 0.41
C ASN A 216 -14.91 -12.36 -0.78
N LYS A 217 -15.71 -12.63 -1.81
CA LYS A 217 -15.76 -11.85 -3.05
C LYS A 217 -17.19 -11.54 -3.46
N VAL A 218 -17.42 -10.29 -3.86
CA VAL A 218 -18.62 -9.91 -4.61
C VAL A 218 -18.25 -9.18 -5.90
N LEU A 219 -19.07 -9.39 -6.92
CA LEU A 219 -18.93 -8.70 -8.20
C LEU A 219 -20.02 -7.66 -8.36
N PHE A 220 -19.77 -6.62 -9.15
CA PHE A 220 -20.79 -5.63 -9.52
C PHE A 220 -20.62 -5.16 -10.96
N LYS A 221 -21.70 -4.68 -11.57
CA LYS A 221 -21.65 -4.06 -12.89
C LYS A 221 -21.07 -2.65 -12.80
N GLN A 222 -20.06 -2.35 -13.61
CA GLN A 222 -19.52 -1.01 -13.72
C GLN A 222 -20.58 -0.08 -14.31
N LYS A 223 -20.77 1.09 -13.70
CA LYS A 223 -21.66 2.13 -14.19
C LYS A 223 -20.99 3.47 -14.02
N LEU A 224 -20.63 4.11 -15.15
CA LEU A 224 -19.90 5.38 -15.16
C LEU A 224 -20.49 6.42 -14.20
N LYS A 225 -21.82 6.57 -14.18
CA LYS A 225 -22.53 7.48 -13.27
C LYS A 225 -22.13 7.28 -11.80
N TYR A 226 -22.13 6.04 -11.33
CA TYR A 226 -21.84 5.72 -9.92
C TYR A 226 -20.35 5.71 -9.64
N ASN A 227 -19.53 5.27 -10.60
CA ASN A 227 -18.08 5.32 -10.50
C ASN A 227 -17.56 6.76 -10.36
N LYS A 228 -18.18 7.72 -11.06
CA LYS A 228 -17.92 9.17 -10.89
C LYS A 228 -18.26 9.69 -9.48
N MET A 229 -19.26 9.11 -8.81
CA MET A 229 -19.60 9.48 -7.43
C MET A 229 -18.53 8.98 -6.45
N ILE A 230 -18.00 7.76 -6.67
CA ILE A 230 -16.84 7.28 -5.92
C ILE A 230 -15.60 8.15 -6.21
N ASN A 231 -15.36 8.52 -7.47
CA ASN A 231 -14.27 9.40 -7.87
C ASN A 231 -14.28 10.74 -7.09
N SER A 232 -15.45 11.36 -6.92
CA SER A 232 -15.57 12.64 -6.21
C SER A 232 -15.18 12.61 -4.72
N LEU A 233 -15.01 11.43 -4.13
CA LEU A 233 -14.52 11.30 -2.75
C LEU A 233 -13.00 11.55 -2.62
N PHE A 234 -12.26 11.33 -3.71
CA PHE A 234 -10.81 11.29 -3.71
C PHE A 234 -10.17 12.25 -4.71
N CYS A 235 -10.87 12.56 -5.80
CA CYS A 235 -10.38 13.38 -6.89
C CYS A 235 -11.08 14.74 -6.94
N HIS A 236 -10.29 15.82 -6.88
CA HIS A 236 -10.73 17.21 -7.10
C HIS A 236 -9.69 17.91 -7.96
N ASP A 237 -10.09 18.67 -8.98
CA ASP A 237 -9.19 19.46 -9.84
C ASP A 237 -7.96 18.67 -10.33
N ASP A 238 -8.21 17.48 -10.89
CA ASP A 238 -7.22 16.48 -11.35
C ASP A 238 -6.28 15.89 -10.27
N PHE A 239 -6.39 16.34 -9.02
CA PHE A 239 -5.62 15.81 -7.90
C PHE A 239 -6.29 14.56 -7.29
N ASN A 240 -5.58 13.42 -7.30
CA ASN A 240 -6.01 12.20 -6.59
C ASN A 240 -5.39 12.12 -5.19
N LYS A 241 -6.21 12.28 -4.15
CA LYS A 241 -5.79 12.18 -2.75
C LYS A 241 -5.19 10.83 -2.36
N LEU A 242 -5.57 9.73 -3.03
CA LEU A 242 -5.03 8.40 -2.75
C LEU A 242 -3.60 8.20 -3.26
N ILE A 243 -3.16 9.06 -4.19
CA ILE A 243 -1.83 9.01 -4.79
C ILE A 243 -1.24 10.42 -4.72
N PRO A 244 -0.91 10.90 -3.51
CA PRO A 244 -0.41 12.25 -3.34
C PRO A 244 0.91 12.41 -4.10
N PRO A 245 1.15 13.58 -4.71
CA PRO A 245 2.33 13.90 -5.50
C PRO A 245 3.58 14.15 -4.63
N GLU A 246 3.66 13.59 -3.42
CA GLU A 246 4.89 13.67 -2.62
C GLU A 246 5.94 12.72 -3.24
N ASP A 247 6.75 13.29 -4.14
CA ASP A 247 7.31 12.62 -5.32
C ASP A 247 8.77 12.15 -5.23
N ASP A 248 9.46 12.39 -4.11
CA ASP A 248 10.87 11.98 -4.00
C ASP A 248 11.00 10.45 -3.88
N VAL A 249 10.05 9.79 -3.21
CA VAL A 249 10.07 8.33 -3.04
C VAL A 249 9.61 7.60 -4.30
N SER A 250 8.64 8.17 -5.03
CA SER A 250 8.25 7.66 -6.36
C SER A 250 9.46 7.64 -7.30
N GLU A 251 10.27 8.71 -7.30
CA GLU A 251 11.50 8.79 -8.09
C GLU A 251 12.52 7.71 -7.68
N ILE A 252 12.76 7.56 -6.37
CA ILE A 252 13.64 6.51 -5.81
C ILE A 252 13.18 5.13 -6.29
N ALA A 253 11.91 4.78 -6.07
CA ALA A 253 11.37 3.48 -6.43
C ALA A 253 11.43 3.22 -7.94
N LYS A 254 11.12 4.23 -8.77
CA LYS A 254 11.21 4.16 -10.22
C LYS A 254 12.64 3.90 -10.71
N ASN A 255 13.63 4.57 -10.10
CA ASN A 255 15.04 4.37 -10.41
C ASN A 255 15.49 2.94 -10.05
N ILE A 256 15.16 2.45 -8.86
CA ILE A 256 15.48 1.07 -8.44
C ILE A 256 14.78 0.04 -9.34
N LYS A 257 13.50 0.26 -9.64
CA LYS A 257 12.69 -0.64 -10.48
C LYS A 257 13.32 -0.83 -11.86
N LYS A 258 13.80 0.25 -12.48
CA LYS A 258 14.46 0.23 -13.81
C LYS A 258 15.93 -0.17 -13.78
N SER A 259 16.59 -0.04 -12.63
CA SER A 259 18.00 -0.34 -12.47
C SER A 259 18.31 -1.83 -12.63
N LYS A 260 19.47 -2.10 -13.25
CA LYS A 260 20.20 -3.38 -13.21
C LYS A 260 21.42 -3.32 -12.28
N ILE A 261 21.33 -2.48 -11.26
CA ILE A 261 22.37 -2.29 -10.25
C ILE A 261 21.78 -2.70 -8.91
N VAL A 262 22.55 -3.42 -8.09
CA VAL A 262 22.25 -3.70 -6.68
C VAL A 262 23.43 -3.26 -5.80
N SER A 263 23.18 -2.83 -4.57
CA SER A 263 24.30 -2.52 -3.67
C SER A 263 24.91 -3.79 -3.08
N LYS A 264 26.22 -3.77 -2.82
CA LYS A 264 26.90 -4.88 -2.12
C LYS A 264 26.34 -5.10 -0.72
N GLU A 265 25.84 -4.04 -0.09
CA GLU A 265 25.16 -4.12 1.22
C GLU A 265 23.84 -4.88 1.11
N ALA A 266 23.03 -4.62 0.08
CA ALA A 266 21.80 -5.37 -0.15
C ALA A 266 22.06 -6.86 -0.40
N VAL A 267 23.12 -7.19 -1.15
CA VAL A 267 23.58 -8.57 -1.37
C VAL A 267 23.97 -9.23 -0.05
N SER A 268 24.77 -8.56 0.79
CA SER A 268 25.16 -9.09 2.10
C SER A 268 23.93 -9.37 2.98
N ILE A 269 23.05 -8.39 3.12
CA ILE A 269 21.82 -8.52 3.92
C ILE A 269 20.95 -9.67 3.41
N TYR A 270 20.87 -9.85 2.08
CA TYR A 270 20.09 -10.94 1.49
C TYR A 270 20.73 -12.30 1.77
N CYS A 271 22.04 -12.45 1.57
CA CYS A 271 22.78 -13.66 1.89
C CYS A 271 22.62 -14.04 3.36
N ASP A 272 22.82 -13.09 4.28
CA ASP A 272 22.75 -13.32 5.72
C ASP A 272 21.34 -13.77 6.15
N LYS A 273 20.30 -13.16 5.58
CA LYS A 273 18.89 -13.50 5.89
C LYS A 273 18.42 -14.84 5.34
N ASN A 274 19.00 -15.31 4.24
CA ASN A 274 18.55 -16.52 3.54
C ASN A 274 19.57 -17.66 3.64
N GLU A 275 20.68 -17.46 4.36
CA GLU A 275 21.78 -18.42 4.50
C GLU A 275 22.35 -18.87 3.14
N ILE A 276 22.48 -17.93 2.20
CA ILE A 276 22.96 -18.17 0.83
C ILE A 276 24.43 -17.76 0.70
N ASN A 277 25.22 -18.60 0.00
CA ASN A 277 26.60 -18.26 -0.34
C ASN A 277 26.66 -17.01 -1.24
N LYS A 278 27.51 -16.06 -0.85
CA LYS A 278 27.65 -14.76 -1.53
C LYS A 278 28.20 -14.88 -2.94
N GLU A 279 29.12 -15.80 -3.20
CA GLU A 279 29.76 -16.01 -4.50
C GLU A 279 28.74 -16.53 -5.52
N ASP A 280 27.91 -17.49 -5.12
CA ASP A 280 26.82 -18.03 -5.94
C ASP A 280 25.83 -16.93 -6.34
N LEU A 281 25.42 -16.10 -5.37
CA LEU A 281 24.50 -14.98 -5.63
C LEU A 281 25.13 -13.94 -6.58
N ILE A 282 26.42 -13.67 -6.45
CA ILE A 282 27.15 -12.73 -7.32
C ILE A 282 27.20 -13.28 -8.75
N SER A 283 27.49 -14.58 -8.92
CA SER A 283 27.46 -15.23 -10.23
C SER A 283 26.09 -15.12 -10.87
N ASP A 284 25.03 -15.46 -10.12
CA ASP A 284 23.64 -15.38 -10.58
C ASP A 284 23.26 -13.95 -11.00
N LEU A 285 23.68 -12.92 -10.24
CA LEU A 285 23.44 -11.53 -10.61
C LEU A 285 24.13 -11.15 -11.92
N SER A 286 25.42 -11.53 -12.06
CA SER A 286 26.20 -11.22 -13.25
C SER A 286 25.62 -11.86 -14.50
N GLU A 287 25.21 -13.13 -14.44
CA GLU A 287 24.53 -13.86 -15.52
C GLU A 287 23.22 -13.17 -15.97
N ASN A 288 22.53 -12.48 -15.05
CA ASN A 288 21.28 -11.75 -15.34
C ASN A 288 21.53 -10.28 -15.75
N GLY A 289 22.79 -9.92 -15.98
CA GLY A 289 23.21 -8.58 -16.40
C GLY A 289 23.09 -7.54 -15.30
N TYR A 290 23.16 -7.95 -14.03
CA TYR A 290 23.21 -7.05 -12.89
C TYR A 290 24.65 -6.73 -12.50
N SER A 291 24.92 -5.47 -12.18
CA SER A 291 26.20 -5.02 -11.62
C SER A 291 26.05 -4.63 -10.16
N MET A 292 27.13 -4.77 -9.39
CA MET A 292 27.17 -4.38 -7.98
C MET A 292 27.91 -3.07 -7.78
N VAL A 293 27.47 -2.29 -6.80
CA VAL A 293 28.11 -1.03 -6.39
C VAL A 293 28.30 -0.96 -4.88
N ASP A 294 29.33 -0.25 -4.43
CA ASP A 294 29.60 -0.02 -2.99
C ASP A 294 28.72 1.06 -2.37
N SER A 295 28.09 1.91 -3.19
CA SER A 295 27.25 3.02 -2.74
C SER A 295 25.76 2.74 -2.99
N PRO A 296 24.84 3.37 -2.24
CA PRO A 296 23.41 3.30 -2.55
C PRO A 296 23.12 3.71 -4.00
N ILE A 297 22.22 2.99 -4.68
CA ILE A 297 21.85 3.23 -6.09
C ILE A 297 21.31 4.66 -6.31
N TYR A 298 20.75 5.25 -5.26
CA TYR A 298 20.21 6.60 -5.29
C TYR A 298 20.60 7.37 -4.03
N LYS A 299 20.89 8.66 -4.19
CA LYS A 299 21.17 9.56 -3.08
C LYS A 299 20.46 10.89 -3.27
N LEU A 300 19.65 11.27 -2.29
CA LEU A 300 19.05 12.60 -2.27
C LEU A 300 20.13 13.68 -2.18
N SER A 301 20.06 14.67 -3.06
CA SER A 301 20.98 15.80 -3.06
C SER A 301 20.87 16.59 -1.74
N ARG A 302 21.97 17.25 -1.33
CA ARG A 302 21.98 18.09 -0.12
C ARG A 302 20.86 19.15 -0.16
N GLN A 303 20.60 19.74 -1.32
CA GLN A 303 19.53 20.73 -1.51
C GLN A 303 18.15 20.12 -1.32
N ARG A 304 17.87 18.95 -1.91
CA ARG A 304 16.59 18.23 -1.73
C ARG A 304 16.38 17.86 -0.25
N ARG A 305 17.41 17.33 0.43
CA ARG A 305 17.33 17.02 1.87
C ARG A 305 17.01 18.26 2.71
N ARG A 306 17.63 19.41 2.41
CA ARG A 306 17.32 20.69 3.08
C ARG A 306 15.89 21.15 2.80
N ALA A 307 15.41 21.03 1.57
CA ALA A 307 14.04 21.38 1.20
C ALA A 307 13.01 20.53 1.95
N ILE A 308 13.22 19.21 2.03
CA ILE A 308 12.36 18.29 2.79
C ILE A 308 12.32 18.71 4.26
N LYS A 309 13.47 18.95 4.91
CA LYS A 309 13.53 19.38 6.31
C LYS A 309 12.79 20.71 6.56
N ARG A 310 12.90 21.68 5.63
CA ARG A 310 12.16 22.95 5.73
C ARG A 310 10.65 22.74 5.63
N ARG A 311 10.18 21.89 4.71
CA ARG A 311 8.76 21.52 4.60
C ARG A 311 8.26 20.86 5.87
N MET A 312 9.00 19.90 6.43
CA MET A 312 8.63 19.26 7.71
C MET A 312 8.52 20.25 8.87
N LYS A 313 9.37 21.28 8.91
CA LYS A 313 9.28 22.34 9.92
C LYS A 313 8.07 23.26 9.72
N LYS A 314 7.67 23.50 8.46
CA LYS A 314 6.55 24.40 8.12
C LYS A 314 5.19 23.71 8.26
N ASP A 315 5.06 22.52 7.69
CA ASP A 315 3.78 21.83 7.50
C ASP A 315 3.60 20.66 8.50
N GLY A 316 4.59 20.43 9.37
CA GLY A 316 4.68 19.24 10.21
C GLY A 316 5.25 18.01 9.47
N PRO A 317 5.77 17.01 10.21
CA PRO A 317 6.38 15.81 9.62
C PRO A 317 5.39 14.94 8.84
N TYR A 318 4.11 14.98 9.23
CA TYR A 318 3.02 14.20 8.63
C TYR A 318 1.98 15.05 7.88
N GLY A 319 2.26 16.35 7.68
CA GLY A 319 1.35 17.27 6.99
C GLY A 319 0.03 17.49 7.74
N ASP A 320 -1.09 17.30 7.04
CA ASP A 320 -2.45 17.53 7.52
C ASP A 320 -3.08 16.31 8.23
N ALA A 321 -2.31 15.24 8.46
CA ALA A 321 -2.78 14.07 9.17
C ALA A 321 -3.05 14.38 10.66
N GLU A 322 -4.25 14.08 11.15
CA GLU A 322 -4.53 14.14 12.58
C GLU A 322 -4.06 12.86 13.26
N ILE A 323 -3.07 12.99 14.14
CA ILE A 323 -2.58 11.87 14.95
C ILE A 323 -3.09 12.07 16.38
N ARG A 324 -3.83 11.09 16.89
CA ARG A 324 -4.44 11.13 18.23
C ARG A 324 -3.82 10.06 19.11
N PHE A 325 -3.61 10.41 20.37
CA PHE A 325 -3.20 9.48 21.42
C PHE A 325 -4.22 9.56 22.56
N ARG A 326 -4.61 8.42 23.13
CA ARG A 326 -5.46 8.41 24.33
C ARG A 326 -4.56 8.61 25.56
N ALA A 327 -4.21 9.87 25.86
CA ALA A 327 -3.68 10.24 27.16
C ALA A 327 -4.76 10.98 27.96
N CYS A 328 -4.96 10.58 29.21
CA CYS A 328 -5.49 11.47 30.23
C CYS A 328 -4.28 12.07 30.94
N CYS A 329 -4.03 13.36 30.73
CA CYS A 329 -3.18 14.10 31.67
C CYS A 329 -4.08 14.53 32.82
N TYR A 330 -3.84 13.99 34.01
CA TYR A 330 -4.31 14.65 35.22
C TYR A 330 -3.45 15.91 35.38
N PRO A 331 -4.03 17.11 35.52
CA PRO A 331 -3.25 18.27 35.92
C PRO A 331 -2.64 17.98 37.30
N GLU A 332 -1.36 18.29 37.46
CA GLU A 332 -0.69 18.32 38.77
C GLU A 332 -1.28 19.43 39.66
#